data_AF-A0A7S1U0L4-F1
#
_entry.id   AF-A0A7S1U0L4-F1
#
_cell.length_a   1.000
_cell.length_b   1.000
_cell.length_c   1.000
_cell.angle_alpha   90.00
_cell.angle_beta   90.00
_cell.angle_gamma   90.00
#
_symmetry.space_group_name_H-M   'P 1'
#
loop_
_entity.id
_entity.type
_entity.pdbx_description
1 polymer ?
#
loop_
_entity_poly.entity_id
_entity_poly.type
_entity_poly.pdbx_seq_one_letter_code
_entity_poly.pdbx_strand_id
1 'polypeptide(L)'
;TRTRITTRNPNPTLGLCAARRCREAGLRVSVFEQAPALGGVWRYSPGGGGPMYSQLVSNLPKEIMAYGPQEPFDKNIRSFVKHAQVTRTFGVGLGLGLGSGLGFGLGVA
;
A
#
# COMPACT_ATOMS: atom_id res chain seq x y z
N THR A 1 9.25 -24.77 4.08
CA THR A 1 9.01 -24.09 5.37
C THR A 1 8.06 -22.93 5.16
N ARG A 2 6.90 -22.88 5.85
CA ARG A 2 5.82 -21.91 5.60
C ARG A 2 5.94 -20.76 6.62
N THR A 3 6.64 -19.69 6.27
CA THR A 3 6.86 -18.55 7.18
C THR A 3 5.73 -17.53 7.06
N ARG A 4 4.84 -17.48 8.05
CA ARG A 4 3.77 -16.47 8.13
C ARG A 4 4.33 -15.21 8.80
N ILE A 5 4.54 -14.15 8.03
CA ILE A 5 5.00 -12.85 8.56
C ILE A 5 3.77 -11.97 8.81
N THR A 6 3.43 -11.77 10.08
CA THR A 6 2.30 -10.93 10.48
C THR A 6 2.78 -9.51 10.75
N THR A 7 2.63 -8.61 9.78
CA THR A 7 2.86 -7.18 10.03
C THR A 7 1.59 -6.54 10.56
N ARG A 8 1.42 -6.39 11.88
CA ARG A 8 0.44 -5.43 12.43
C ARG A 8 1.05 -4.04 12.31
N ASN A 9 1.00 -3.45 11.11
CA ASN A 9 1.67 -2.18 10.85
C ASN A 9 0.64 -1.06 10.65
N PRO A 10 0.71 0.07 11.38
CA PRO A 10 -0.07 1.27 11.07
C PRO A 10 0.31 1.92 9.73
N ASN A 11 1.38 1.45 9.06
CA ASN A 11 1.79 1.91 7.74
C ASN A 11 1.87 0.76 6.70
N PRO A 12 0.82 0.53 5.90
CA PRO A 12 0.78 -0.51 4.89
C PRO A 12 1.83 -0.32 3.80
N THR A 13 2.34 0.89 3.56
CA THR A 13 3.37 1.09 2.53
C THR A 13 4.67 0.33 2.82
N LEU A 14 5.05 0.20 4.09
CA LEU A 14 6.21 -0.58 4.51
C LEU A 14 5.90 -2.09 4.54
N GLY A 15 4.70 -2.46 5.01
CA GLY A 15 4.25 -3.85 5.03
C GLY A 15 4.19 -4.47 3.63
N LEU A 16 3.72 -3.71 2.66
CA LEU A 16 3.64 -4.13 1.26
C LEU A 16 5.03 -4.29 0.61
N CYS A 17 5.97 -3.38 0.89
CA CYS A 17 7.38 -3.54 0.48
C CYS A 17 8.00 -4.81 1.04
N ALA A 18 7.84 -5.03 2.35
CA ALA A 18 8.36 -6.22 3.03
C ALA A 18 7.75 -7.49 2.45
N ALA A 19 6.43 -7.50 2.22
CA ALA A 19 5.73 -8.63 1.63
C ALA A 19 6.21 -8.95 0.22
N ARG A 20 6.43 -7.92 -0.62
CA ARG A 20 7.01 -8.10 -1.95
C ARG A 20 8.38 -8.78 -1.87
N ARG A 21 9.29 -8.26 -1.05
CA ARG A 21 10.64 -8.81 -0.93
C ARG A 21 10.65 -10.25 -0.43
N CYS A 22 9.78 -10.56 0.54
CA CYS A 22 9.61 -11.92 1.02
C CYS A 22 9.07 -12.85 -0.08
N ARG A 23 8.14 -12.37 -0.93
CA ARG A 23 7.65 -13.13 -2.08
C ARG A 23 8.72 -13.34 -3.16
N GLU A 24 9.52 -12.31 -3.45
CA GLU A 24 10.68 -12.39 -4.35
C GLU A 24 11.72 -13.43 -3.85
N ALA A 25 11.85 -13.59 -2.53
CA ALA A 25 12.66 -14.63 -1.90
C ALA A 25 12.00 -16.03 -1.85
N GLY A 26 10.85 -16.22 -2.50
CA GLY A 26 10.14 -17.50 -2.55
C GLY A 26 9.33 -17.85 -1.30
N LEU A 27 9.13 -16.90 -0.38
CA LEU A 27 8.35 -17.10 0.84
C LEU A 27 6.86 -16.91 0.58
N ARG A 28 6.02 -17.71 1.25
CA ARG A 28 4.56 -17.50 1.29
C ARG A 28 4.21 -16.48 2.36
N VAL A 29 3.79 -15.29 1.95
CA VAL A 29 3.48 -14.17 2.86
C VAL A 29 1.98 -13.97 3.01
N SER A 30 1.53 -13.57 4.20
CA SER A 30 0.18 -13.10 4.44
C SER A 30 0.25 -11.76 5.17
N VAL A 31 -0.29 -10.70 4.57
CA VAL A 31 -0.31 -9.36 5.18
C VAL A 31 -1.67 -9.16 5.84
N PHE A 32 -1.65 -8.67 7.08
CA PHE A 32 -2.85 -8.32 7.82
C PHE A 32 -2.90 -6.81 8.00
N GLU A 33 -3.99 -6.19 7.58
CA GLU A 33 -4.24 -4.76 7.75
C GLU A 33 -5.41 -4.59 8.73
N GLN A 34 -5.23 -3.71 9.70
CA GLN A 34 -6.27 -3.44 10.70
C GLN A 34 -7.33 -2.50 10.13
N ALA A 35 -6.93 -1.57 9.25
CA ALA A 35 -7.83 -0.66 8.58
C ALA A 35 -8.69 -1.38 7.52
N PRO A 36 -9.90 -0.86 7.21
CA PRO A 36 -10.77 -1.47 6.21
C PRO A 36 -10.24 -1.35 4.76
N ALA A 37 -9.12 -0.65 4.54
CA ALA A 37 -8.52 -0.49 3.22
C ALA A 37 -7.04 -0.13 3.33
N LEU A 38 -6.29 -0.45 2.28
CA LEU A 38 -4.87 -0.14 2.13
C LEU A 38 -4.62 1.37 1.99
N GLY A 39 -3.37 1.77 2.22
CA GLY A 39 -2.89 3.16 2.06
C GLY A 39 -2.42 3.82 3.36
N GLY A 40 -2.94 3.38 4.51
CA GLY A 40 -2.59 3.80 5.87
C GLY A 40 -2.26 5.28 5.98
N VAL A 41 -0.99 5.63 6.24
CA VAL A 41 -0.59 7.04 6.43
C VAL A 41 -0.99 7.93 5.28
N TRP A 42 -1.01 7.45 4.03
CA TRP A 42 -1.40 8.26 2.86
C TRP A 42 -2.91 8.34 2.63
N ARG A 43 -3.71 7.56 3.36
CA ARG A 43 -5.17 7.55 3.25
C ARG A 43 -5.74 8.68 4.11
N TYR A 44 -6.24 9.72 3.46
CA TYR A 44 -6.96 10.79 4.14
C TYR A 44 -8.26 10.28 4.79
N SER A 45 -8.48 10.66 6.04
CA SER A 45 -9.70 10.40 6.81
C SER A 45 -10.30 11.73 7.26
N PRO A 46 -11.51 12.11 6.78
CA PRO A 46 -12.14 13.37 7.16
C PRO A 46 -12.43 13.50 8.67
N GLY A 47 -12.66 12.37 9.36
CA GLY A 47 -12.98 12.32 10.79
C GLY A 47 -11.77 12.29 11.74
N GLY A 48 -10.55 12.53 11.23
CA GLY A 48 -9.32 12.33 11.98
C GLY A 48 -8.87 10.86 12.01
N GLY A 49 -7.68 10.61 12.56
CA GLY A 49 -7.08 9.28 12.70
C GLY A 49 -5.81 9.02 11.87
N GLY A 50 -5.34 9.99 11.09
CA GLY A 50 -4.08 9.91 10.34
C GLY A 50 -3.47 11.30 10.12
N PRO A 51 -2.19 11.38 9.73
CA PRO A 51 -1.48 12.67 9.62
C PRO A 51 -1.80 13.44 8.32
N MET A 52 -2.64 12.91 7.43
CA MET A 52 -2.94 13.56 6.15
C MET A 52 -4.03 14.61 6.28
N TYR A 53 -3.82 15.74 5.61
CA TYR A 53 -4.82 16.77 5.35
C TYR A 53 -5.29 16.71 3.89
N SER A 54 -6.51 17.17 3.64
CA SER A 54 -7.20 17.03 2.35
C SER A 54 -6.41 17.58 1.15
N GLN A 55 -5.64 18.64 1.37
CA GLN A 55 -4.85 19.33 0.34
C GLN A 55 -3.37 18.90 0.29
N LEU A 56 -2.95 17.89 1.06
CA LEU A 56 -1.55 17.48 1.11
C LEU A 56 -1.01 17.08 -0.27
N VAL A 57 0.14 17.67 -0.61
CA VAL A 57 0.98 17.35 -1.78
C VAL A 57 2.33 16.88 -1.26
N SER A 58 2.92 15.87 -1.90
CA SER A 58 4.25 15.36 -1.55
C SER A 58 5.32 16.44 -1.73
N ASN A 59 6.34 16.41 -0.89
CA ASN A 59 7.55 17.21 -1.03
C ASN A 59 8.63 16.50 -1.87
N LEU A 60 8.40 15.26 -2.26
CA LEU A 60 9.28 14.48 -3.13
C LEU A 60 8.62 14.27 -4.49
N PRO A 61 9.40 14.32 -5.59
CA PRO A 61 8.90 13.99 -6.91
C PRO A 61 8.55 12.49 -7.01
N LYS A 62 7.55 12.18 -7.84
CA LYS A 62 6.97 10.84 -8.00
C LYS A 62 7.99 9.79 -8.43
N GLU A 63 9.01 10.18 -9.17
CA GLU A 63 10.10 9.31 -9.64
C GLU A 63 10.95 8.80 -8.48
N ILE A 64 11.11 9.60 -7.42
CA ILE A 64 11.84 9.22 -6.20
C ILE A 64 10.95 8.43 -5.24
N MET A 65 9.65 8.68 -5.26
CA MET A 65 8.68 7.97 -4.41
C MET A 65 8.26 6.60 -4.96
N ALA A 66 8.51 6.32 -6.24
CA ALA A 66 8.11 5.07 -6.86
C ALA A 66 8.79 3.86 -6.19
N TYR A 67 8.06 2.76 -6.05
CA TYR A 67 8.62 1.53 -5.46
C TYR A 67 9.72 0.88 -6.31
N GLY A 68 9.71 1.17 -7.61
CA GLY A 68 10.70 0.72 -8.56
C GLY A 68 10.23 0.96 -10.00
N PRO A 69 11.06 0.59 -10.99
CA PRO A 69 10.74 0.75 -12.41
C PRO A 69 9.50 -0.04 -12.84
N GLN A 70 9.15 -1.12 -12.13
CA GLN A 70 8.01 -1.97 -12.41
C GLN A 70 6.69 -1.37 -11.90
N GLU A 71 6.75 -0.42 -10.97
CA GLU A 71 5.60 0.24 -10.36
C GLU A 71 5.71 1.77 -10.44
N PRO A 72 5.83 2.33 -11.66
CA PRO A 72 5.93 3.76 -11.82
C PRO A 72 4.58 4.41 -11.51
N PHE A 73 4.64 5.64 -11.03
CA PHE A 73 3.49 6.52 -11.10
C PHE A 73 3.11 6.78 -12.56
N ASP A 74 1.84 7.11 -12.81
CA ASP A 74 1.36 7.52 -14.13
C ASP A 74 2.24 8.69 -14.65
N LYS A 75 2.73 8.55 -15.88
CA LYS A 75 3.61 9.54 -16.51
C LYS A 75 2.91 10.89 -16.68
N ASN A 76 1.59 10.90 -16.84
CA ASN A 76 0.78 12.09 -17.12
C ASN A 76 0.43 12.91 -15.87
N ILE A 77 0.73 12.43 -14.66
CA ILE A 77 0.50 13.21 -13.43
C ILE A 77 1.66 14.15 -13.14
N ARG A 78 1.43 15.18 -12.34
CA ARG A 78 2.46 16.13 -11.88
C ARG A 78 3.56 15.42 -11.08
N SER A 79 4.78 15.98 -11.10
CA SER A 79 5.91 15.45 -10.34
C SER A 79 5.62 15.38 -8.83
N PHE A 80 5.01 16.41 -8.25
CA PHE A 80 4.58 16.41 -6.86
C PHE A 80 3.11 15.98 -6.76
N VAL A 81 2.89 14.86 -6.08
CA VAL A 81 1.62 14.12 -6.12
C VAL A 81 0.79 14.38 -4.87
N LYS A 82 -0.54 14.40 -5.02
CA LYS A 82 -1.46 14.47 -3.88
C LYS A 82 -1.52 13.12 -3.16
N HIS A 83 -1.87 13.13 -1.87
CA HIS A 83 -2.07 11.91 -1.06
C HIS A 83 -2.99 10.87 -1.73
N ALA A 84 -4.03 11.34 -2.41
CA ALA A 84 -4.98 10.49 -3.14
C ALA A 84 -4.33 9.74 -4.31
N GLN A 85 -3.37 10.38 -4.99
CA GLN A 85 -2.63 9.77 -6.11
C GLN A 85 -1.67 8.70 -5.60
N VAL A 86 -1.00 8.95 -4.47
CA VAL A 86 -0.14 7.98 -3.79
C VAL A 86 -0.94 6.75 -3.37
N THR A 87 -2.13 6.96 -2.79
CA THR A 87 -3.01 5.86 -2.37
C THR A 87 -3.46 4.97 -3.52
N ARG A 88 -3.71 5.56 -4.70
CA ARG A 88 -4.12 4.82 -5.90
C ARG A 88 -3.05 3.83 -6.38
N THR A 89 -1.78 4.19 -6.25
CA THR A 89 -0.67 3.34 -6.67
C THR A 89 -0.55 2.05 -5.84
N PHE A 90 -0.97 2.07 -4.57
CA PHE A 90 -0.88 0.88 -3.70
C PHE A 90 -1.77 -0.29 -4.15
N GLY A 91 -2.91 0.00 -4.79
CA GLY A 91 -3.83 -1.03 -5.27
C GLY A 91 -3.41 -1.69 -6.59
N VAL A 92 -2.57 -1.01 -7.38
CA VAL A 92 -2.21 -1.43 -8.75
C VAL A 92 -0.77 -1.93 -8.84
N GLY A 93 0.16 -1.33 -8.10
CA GLY A 93 1.59 -1.55 -8.30
C GLY A 93 2.12 -2.89 -7.76
N LEU A 94 1.66 -3.39 -6.62
CA LEU A 94 2.45 -4.42 -5.92
C LEU A 94 2.34 -5.84 -6.50
N GLY A 95 1.61 -6.04 -7.61
CA GLY A 95 1.37 -7.36 -8.20
C GLY A 95 0.78 -8.34 -7.18
N LEU A 96 0.21 -7.82 -6.09
CA LEU A 96 -0.66 -8.56 -5.20
C LEU A 96 -1.95 -8.62 -5.98
N GLY A 97 -2.19 -9.72 -6.69
CA GLY A 97 -3.45 -9.94 -7.38
C GLY A 97 -4.58 -9.78 -6.37
N LEU A 98 -5.18 -8.58 -6.32
CA LEU A 98 -6.50 -8.38 -5.77
C LEU A 98 -7.43 -9.01 -6.79
N GLY A 99 -7.50 -10.35 -6.73
CA GLY A 99 -8.48 -11.12 -7.46
C GLY A 99 -9.84 -10.55 -7.10
N SER A 100 -10.47 -9.91 -8.07
CA SER A 100 -11.91 -9.74 -8.12
C SER A 100 -12.53 -11.13 -8.06
N GLY A 101 -12.88 -11.57 -6.84
CA GLY A 101 -13.50 -12.87 -6.59
C GLY A 101 -12.60 -13.80 -5.79
N LEU A 102 -12.62 -13.66 -4.46
CA LEU A 102 -12.50 -14.75 -3.48
C LEU A 102 -12.83 -14.14 -2.11
N GLY A 103 -13.82 -14.74 -1.45
CA GLY A 103 -14.54 -14.17 -0.32
C GLY A 103 -13.65 -13.62 0.79
N PHE A 104 -14.07 -12.47 1.32
CA PHE A 104 -13.73 -12.06 2.68
C PHE A 104 -14.20 -13.17 3.63
N GLY A 105 -13.30 -14.10 3.95
CA GLY A 105 -13.47 -14.97 5.11
C GLY A 105 -13.29 -14.11 6.35
N LEU A 106 -14.40 -13.68 6.95
CA LEU A 106 -14.46 -13.31 8.36
C LEU A 106 -13.99 -14.54 9.16
N GLY A 107 -12.70 -14.57 9.49
CA GLY A 107 -12.19 -15.39 10.57
C GLY A 107 -12.39 -14.64 11.87
N VAL A 108 -13.60 -14.72 12.43
CA VAL A 108 -13.81 -14.53 13.86
C VAL A 108 -13.02 -15.64 14.56
N ALA A 109 -12.03 -15.22 15.35
CA ALA A 109 -11.46 -16.02 16.43
C ALA A 109 -11.76 -15.27 17.72
#